data_AF-A0A1H6WA68-F1
#
_entry.id   AF-A0A1H6WA68-F1
#
_cell.length_a   1.000
_cell.length_b   1.000
_cell.length_c   1.000
_cell.angle_alpha   90.00
_cell.angle_beta   90.00
_cell.angle_gamma   90.00
#
_symmetry.space_group_name_H-M   'P 1'
#
loop_
_entity.id
_entity.type
_entity.pdbx_description
1 polymer ?
#
loop_
_entity_poly.entity_id
_entity_poly.type
_entity_poly.pdbx_seq_one_letter_code
_entity_poly.pdbx_strand_id
1 'polypeptide(L)'
;MAVRKMLALTAGLLLAGCQAPTPEQKNQVDDGSAAALNTINAIEPAPENDSAQIADRSGIIADKHIPPAFLGRWGLVPADCTSTAGDNKGLMTVAPDRLSFYESRATITRLEGVSSTELRATLAFSGEGQQWTEDTPLTLEENGNVLTRVADGQTLRYTRCAA
;
A
#
# COMPACT_ATOMS: atom_id res chain seq x y z
N MET A 1 33.53 37.62 22.57
CA MET A 1 33.76 37.19 23.97
C MET A 1 32.49 36.53 24.49
N ALA A 2 32.66 35.45 25.27
CA ALA A 2 31.68 34.68 26.06
C ALA A 2 30.62 33.85 25.30
N VAL A 3 30.30 32.60 25.67
CA VAL A 3 30.89 31.61 26.60
C VAL A 3 30.42 30.22 26.10
N ARG A 4 31.34 29.25 26.04
CA ARG A 4 31.06 27.81 25.87
C ARG A 4 30.42 27.25 27.15
N LYS A 5 29.38 26.43 27.02
CA LYS A 5 29.01 25.44 28.06
C LYS A 5 28.92 24.05 27.44
N MET A 6 29.93 23.25 27.72
CA MET A 6 29.88 21.77 27.72
C MET A 6 29.51 21.32 29.14
N LEU A 7 28.58 20.38 29.26
CA LEU A 7 28.43 19.41 30.36
C LEU A 7 27.38 18.38 29.88
N ALA A 8 27.74 17.16 29.47
CA ALA A 8 28.18 15.97 30.22
C ALA A 8 27.02 14.99 30.52
N LEU A 9 27.27 13.75 30.07
CA LEU A 9 26.68 12.43 30.30
C LEU A 9 25.52 12.26 31.31
N THR A 10 24.56 11.41 30.93
CA THR A 10 23.94 10.46 31.87
C THR A 10 23.70 9.12 31.18
N ALA A 11 24.10 8.04 31.87
CA ALA A 11 24.09 6.67 31.42
C ALA A 11 22.88 5.89 31.99
N GLY A 12 22.37 4.95 31.19
CA GLY A 12 21.93 3.61 31.62
C GLY A 12 20.55 3.43 32.27
N LEU A 13 19.69 2.64 31.61
CA LEU A 13 19.10 1.46 32.23
C LEU A 13 18.57 0.47 31.16
N LEU A 14 19.17 -0.72 31.13
CA LEU A 14 18.67 -1.91 30.43
C LEU A 14 17.63 -2.59 31.34
N LEU A 15 16.47 -2.96 30.80
CA LEU A 15 15.61 -4.00 31.38
C LEU A 15 15.05 -4.92 30.28
N ALA A 16 15.14 -6.21 30.60
CA ALA A 16 14.87 -7.36 29.79
C ALA A 16 13.37 -7.65 29.63
N GLY A 17 13.02 -8.34 28.54
CA GLY A 17 11.69 -8.88 28.32
C GLY A 17 11.67 -9.85 27.13
N CYS A 18 12.38 -10.96 27.24
CA CYS A 18 12.19 -12.10 26.34
C CYS A 18 10.80 -12.70 26.58
N GLN A 19 9.89 -12.56 25.62
CA GLN A 19 8.69 -13.39 25.54
C GLN A 19 8.96 -14.53 24.56
N ALA A 20 8.96 -15.76 25.08
CA ALA A 20 9.17 -16.98 24.31
C ALA A 20 7.98 -17.27 23.37
N PRO A 21 8.19 -17.87 22.19
CA PRO A 21 7.12 -18.23 21.28
C PRO A 21 6.29 -19.41 21.79
N THR A 22 4.98 -19.29 21.64
CA THR A 22 3.94 -20.28 21.95
C THR A 22 4.15 -21.57 21.15
N PRO A 23 3.99 -22.77 21.74
CA PRO A 23 4.09 -24.02 20.99
C PRO A 23 2.96 -24.18 19.96
N GLU A 24 3.38 -24.61 18.79
CA GLU A 24 2.62 -24.84 17.55
C GLU A 24 1.62 -26.00 17.73
N GLN A 25 0.34 -25.74 17.46
CA GLN A 25 -0.72 -26.74 17.49
C GLN A 25 -0.67 -27.58 16.20
N LYS A 26 -0.11 -28.79 16.28
CA LYS A 26 -0.20 -29.80 15.21
C LYS A 26 -1.63 -30.31 15.09
N ASN A 27 -2.33 -29.93 14.03
CA ASN A 27 -3.55 -30.63 13.62
C ASN A 27 -3.17 -31.92 12.88
N GLN A 28 -3.45 -33.05 13.52
CA GLN A 28 -3.38 -34.39 12.95
C GLN A 28 -4.58 -34.58 12.01
N VAL A 29 -4.30 -34.90 10.75
CA VAL A 29 -5.32 -35.36 9.79
C VAL A 29 -5.14 -36.87 9.68
N ASP A 30 -6.14 -37.62 10.17
CA ASP A 30 -6.20 -39.07 10.04
C ASP A 30 -6.48 -39.43 8.57
N ASP A 31 -5.63 -40.30 8.03
CA ASP A 31 -5.79 -40.94 6.72
C ASP A 31 -6.72 -42.16 6.89
N GLY A 32 -7.85 -42.16 6.18
CA GLY A 32 -8.88 -43.19 6.28
C GLY A 32 -9.63 -43.39 4.98
N SER A 33 -9.00 -44.08 4.03
CA SER A 33 -9.58 -44.50 2.75
C SER A 33 -10.46 -45.74 2.91
N ALA A 34 -11.69 -45.73 2.37
CA ALA A 34 -12.23 -46.79 1.49
C ALA A 34 -13.71 -46.57 1.10
N ALA A 35 -13.90 -46.24 -0.18
CA ALA A 35 -14.91 -46.68 -1.13
C ALA A 35 -16.33 -47.14 -0.66
N ALA A 36 -17.35 -46.48 -1.23
CA ALA A 36 -18.49 -47.16 -1.82
C ALA A 36 -18.87 -46.50 -3.15
N LEU A 37 -18.64 -47.23 -4.24
CA LEU A 37 -19.10 -46.93 -5.60
C LEU A 37 -20.60 -47.20 -5.67
N ASN A 38 -21.41 -46.25 -6.18
CA ASN A 38 -22.67 -46.61 -6.80
C ASN A 38 -23.03 -45.63 -7.95
N THR A 39 -22.90 -46.18 -9.16
CA THR A 39 -23.70 -45.98 -10.38
C THR A 39 -23.96 -44.57 -10.92
N ILE A 40 -23.44 -44.40 -12.14
CA ILE A 40 -23.53 -43.29 -13.08
C ILE A 40 -24.96 -43.18 -13.63
N ASN A 41 -25.54 -41.98 -13.65
CA ASN A 41 -26.50 -41.60 -14.69
C ASN A 41 -26.41 -40.09 -14.99
N ALA A 42 -26.63 -39.76 -16.26
CA ALA A 42 -26.12 -38.61 -16.97
C ALA A 42 -26.78 -37.24 -16.64
N ILE A 43 -25.90 -36.24 -16.49
CA ILE A 43 -25.86 -34.90 -17.13
C ILE A 43 -27.20 -34.17 -17.32
N GLU A 44 -27.43 -33.18 -16.47
CA GLU A 44 -27.93 -31.85 -16.85
C GLU A 44 -27.14 -30.83 -15.99
N PRO A 45 -26.41 -29.85 -16.56
CA PRO A 45 -25.59 -28.96 -15.75
C PRO A 45 -26.50 -27.97 -15.00
N ALA A 46 -26.60 -28.15 -13.69
CA ALA A 46 -27.08 -27.11 -12.79
C ALA A 46 -26.16 -25.87 -12.88
N PRO A 47 -26.68 -24.63 -12.74
CA PRO A 47 -25.85 -23.45 -12.65
C PRO A 47 -25.09 -23.43 -11.33
N GLU A 48 -23.92 -24.07 -11.31
CA GLU A 48 -22.97 -24.02 -10.21
C GLU A 48 -21.95 -22.90 -10.47
N ASN A 49 -22.09 -21.77 -9.76
CA ASN A 49 -20.99 -21.10 -9.06
C ASN A 49 -21.39 -19.68 -8.64
N ASP A 50 -21.91 -19.54 -7.42
CA ASP A 50 -21.91 -18.24 -6.72
C ASP A 50 -21.09 -18.30 -5.42
N SER A 51 -20.12 -19.22 -5.36
CA SER A 51 -19.21 -19.39 -4.21
C SER A 51 -17.73 -19.24 -4.58
N ALA A 52 -17.41 -18.92 -5.84
CA ALA A 52 -16.04 -18.69 -6.31
C ALA A 52 -15.63 -17.20 -6.35
N GLN A 53 -16.48 -16.27 -5.90
CA GLN A 53 -16.21 -14.82 -5.96
C GLN A 53 -15.62 -14.22 -4.68
N ILE A 54 -15.25 -15.04 -3.67
CA ILE A 54 -14.75 -14.54 -2.38
C ILE A 54 -13.28 -14.93 -2.11
N ALA A 55 -12.64 -15.74 -2.98
CA ALA A 55 -11.26 -16.21 -2.77
C ALA A 55 -10.21 -15.61 -3.73
N ASP A 56 -10.56 -14.59 -4.51
CA ASP A 56 -9.63 -13.89 -5.42
C ASP A 56 -9.73 -12.37 -5.25
N ARG A 57 -9.36 -11.86 -4.07
CA ARG A 57 -9.13 -10.42 -3.85
C ARG A 57 -7.67 -10.10 -3.52
N SER A 58 -6.78 -11.07 -3.71
CA SER A 58 -5.34 -10.92 -3.56
C SER A 58 -4.67 -11.36 -4.86
N GLY A 59 -4.92 -10.57 -5.90
CA GLY A 59 -4.49 -10.78 -7.27
C GLY A 59 -5.37 -9.88 -8.13
N ILE A 60 -4.89 -9.13 -9.11
CA ILE A 60 -3.63 -9.11 -9.82
C ILE A 60 -3.47 -7.66 -10.22
N ILE A 61 -2.38 -6.99 -9.83
CA ILE A 61 -1.99 -5.78 -10.56
C ILE A 61 -1.66 -6.27 -11.97
N ALA A 62 -2.67 -6.31 -12.85
CA ALA A 62 -2.45 -6.61 -14.25
C ALA A 62 -1.46 -5.56 -14.75
N ASP A 63 -0.34 -6.02 -15.31
CA ASP A 63 0.66 -5.17 -15.96
C ASP A 63 1.60 -4.37 -15.04
N LYS A 64 1.67 -4.67 -13.73
CA LYS A 64 2.52 -3.93 -12.77
C LYS A 64 2.27 -2.40 -12.76
N HIS A 65 1.11 -1.96 -13.23
CA HIS A 65 0.70 -0.56 -13.29
C HIS A 65 -0.26 -0.21 -12.15
N ILE A 66 -0.22 1.03 -11.69
CA ILE A 66 -1.21 1.55 -10.74
C ILE A 66 -2.63 1.42 -11.33
N PRO A 67 -3.59 0.80 -10.60
CA PRO A 67 -4.96 0.66 -11.07
C PRO A 67 -5.65 2.01 -11.34
N PRO A 68 -6.59 2.06 -12.30
CA PRO A 68 -7.28 3.30 -12.70
C PRO A 68 -7.88 4.11 -11.55
N ALA A 69 -8.36 3.44 -10.50
CA ALA A 69 -8.93 4.10 -9.33
C ALA A 69 -7.95 5.00 -8.58
N PHE A 70 -6.63 4.82 -8.71
CA PHE A 70 -5.61 5.64 -8.05
C PHE A 70 -5.07 6.75 -8.95
N LEU A 71 -5.29 6.65 -10.27
CA LEU A 71 -4.74 7.57 -11.25
C LEU A 71 -5.37 8.97 -11.13
N GLY A 72 -4.60 9.97 -11.54
CA GLY A 72 -5.06 11.35 -11.64
C GLY A 72 -4.30 12.31 -10.72
N ARG A 73 -4.93 13.46 -10.45
CA ARG A 73 -4.37 14.56 -9.67
C ARG A 73 -4.95 14.54 -8.25
N TRP A 74 -4.09 14.80 -7.26
CA TRP A 74 -4.39 14.69 -5.85
C TRP A 74 -3.75 15.88 -5.11
N GLY A 75 -4.55 16.69 -4.42
CA GLY A 75 -4.09 17.88 -3.69
C GLY A 75 -4.14 17.70 -2.18
N LEU A 76 -3.14 18.21 -1.45
CA LEU A 76 -3.19 18.25 0.03
C LEU A 76 -4.17 19.29 0.53
N VAL A 77 -4.27 20.42 -0.19
CA VAL A 77 -5.24 21.48 0.05
C VAL A 77 -6.00 21.82 -1.24
N PRO A 78 -7.19 22.45 -1.16
CA PRO A 78 -7.98 22.78 -2.36
C PRO A 78 -7.20 23.59 -3.40
N ALA A 79 -6.33 24.50 -2.97
CA ALA A 79 -5.53 25.33 -3.85
C ALA A 79 -4.52 24.54 -4.71
N ASP A 80 -4.06 23.36 -4.27
CA ASP A 80 -3.16 22.51 -5.06
C ASP A 80 -3.81 22.02 -6.35
N CYS A 81 -5.14 21.88 -6.33
CA CYS A 81 -5.91 21.44 -7.49
C CYS A 81 -6.18 22.55 -8.50
N THR A 82 -6.21 23.82 -8.07
CA THR A 82 -6.72 24.94 -8.90
C THR A 82 -5.68 25.99 -9.23
N SER A 83 -4.59 26.12 -8.46
CA SER A 83 -3.64 27.21 -8.68
C SER A 83 -2.90 27.08 -10.01
N THR A 84 -2.79 28.21 -10.70
CA THR A 84 -1.98 28.39 -11.92
C THR A 84 -0.74 29.26 -11.66
N ALA A 85 -0.50 29.68 -10.41
CA ALA A 85 0.61 30.55 -10.03
C ALA A 85 1.93 29.79 -9.79
N GLY A 86 1.90 28.45 -9.89
CA GLY A 86 3.06 27.58 -9.64
C GLY A 86 3.33 27.35 -8.16
N ASP A 87 2.39 27.65 -7.27
CA ASP A 87 2.48 27.46 -5.81
C ASP A 87 1.67 26.25 -5.30
N ASN A 88 1.20 25.38 -6.21
CA ASN A 88 0.51 24.12 -5.92
C ASN A 88 1.47 23.02 -5.45
N LYS A 89 2.24 23.31 -4.39
CA LYS A 89 3.33 22.45 -3.93
C LYS A 89 2.86 21.12 -3.34
N GLY A 90 1.61 21.03 -2.88
CA GLY A 90 1.01 19.80 -2.39
C GLY A 90 0.36 18.94 -3.48
N LEU A 91 0.46 19.34 -4.75
CA LEU A 91 -0.07 18.55 -5.87
C LEU A 91 0.79 17.30 -6.11
N MET A 92 0.13 16.15 -6.06
CA MET A 92 0.65 14.87 -6.54
C MET A 92 -0.11 14.45 -7.80
N THR A 93 0.62 13.99 -8.82
CA THR A 93 0.04 13.31 -9.99
C THR A 93 0.43 11.85 -9.98
N VAL A 94 -0.57 10.97 -10.03
CA VAL A 94 -0.41 9.52 -10.06
C VAL A 94 -0.64 9.05 -11.50
N ALA A 95 0.40 8.49 -12.12
CA ALA A 95 0.37 7.85 -13.43
C ALA A 95 0.55 6.33 -13.27
N PRO A 96 0.34 5.51 -14.32
CA PRO A 96 0.45 4.06 -14.22
C PRO A 96 1.77 3.54 -13.64
N ASP A 97 2.89 4.23 -13.90
CA ASP A 97 4.25 3.77 -13.60
C ASP A 97 5.02 4.70 -12.64
N ARG A 98 4.43 5.82 -12.22
CA ARG A 98 5.12 6.84 -11.43
C ARG A 98 4.19 7.75 -10.65
N LEU A 99 4.74 8.33 -9.58
CA LEU A 99 4.18 9.47 -8.87
C LEU A 99 5.03 10.72 -9.15
N SER A 100 4.37 11.85 -9.41
CA SER A 100 5.03 13.14 -9.63
C SER A 100 4.60 14.14 -8.58
N PHE A 101 5.58 14.80 -7.96
CA PHE A 101 5.41 15.82 -6.93
C PHE A 101 5.93 17.16 -7.44
N TYR A 102 5.83 18.22 -6.63
CA TYR A 102 6.36 19.53 -6.99
C TYR A 102 7.89 19.48 -7.24
N GLU A 103 8.65 18.95 -6.27
CA GLU A 103 10.13 18.94 -6.29
C GLU A 103 10.76 17.59 -6.71
N SER A 104 9.95 16.54 -6.85
CA SER A 104 10.48 15.19 -7.09
C SER A 104 9.60 14.34 -8.00
N ARG A 105 10.18 13.24 -8.50
CA ARG A 105 9.50 12.19 -9.25
C ARG A 105 9.85 10.86 -8.62
N ALA A 106 8.91 9.91 -8.61
CA ALA A 106 9.12 8.58 -8.08
C ALA A 106 8.64 7.53 -9.08
N THR A 107 9.55 6.69 -9.59
CA THR A 107 9.18 5.54 -10.43
C THR A 107 8.84 4.34 -9.56
N ILE A 108 7.93 3.50 -10.04
CA ILE A 108 7.51 2.30 -9.31
C ILE A 108 8.44 1.15 -9.68
N THR A 109 9.15 0.60 -8.71
CA THR A 109 10.07 -0.54 -8.92
C THR A 109 9.45 -1.86 -8.47
N ARG A 110 8.48 -1.81 -7.55
CA ARG A 110 7.64 -2.92 -7.14
C ARG A 110 6.24 -2.38 -6.83
N LEU A 111 5.23 -3.15 -7.22
CA LEU A 111 3.83 -2.85 -6.94
C LEU A 111 3.11 -4.12 -6.52
N GLU A 112 2.43 -4.04 -5.39
CA GLU A 112 1.62 -5.10 -4.81
C GLU A 112 0.22 -4.57 -4.52
N GLY A 113 -0.80 -5.28 -4.99
CA GLY A 113 -2.19 -4.99 -4.64
C GLY A 113 -2.56 -5.71 -3.35
N VAL A 114 -2.89 -4.96 -2.31
CA VAL A 114 -3.34 -5.52 -1.01
C VAL A 114 -4.86 -5.71 -1.01
N SER A 115 -5.59 -4.76 -1.61
CA SER A 115 -7.02 -4.84 -1.86
C SER A 115 -7.41 -3.92 -3.03
N SER A 116 -8.70 -3.82 -3.36
CA SER A 116 -9.19 -2.86 -4.36
C SER A 116 -8.93 -1.40 -4.00
N THR A 117 -8.64 -1.11 -2.72
CA THR A 117 -8.42 0.25 -2.20
C THR A 117 -7.07 0.41 -1.51
N GLU A 118 -6.19 -0.60 -1.50
CA GLU A 118 -4.87 -0.51 -0.89
C GLU A 118 -3.80 -1.11 -1.79
N LEU A 119 -2.71 -0.36 -1.99
CA LEU A 119 -1.51 -0.79 -2.70
C LEU A 119 -0.29 -0.65 -1.77
N ARG A 120 0.71 -1.51 -1.98
CA ARG A 120 2.08 -1.30 -1.49
C ARG A 120 2.98 -1.07 -2.70
N ALA A 121 3.62 0.10 -2.75
CA ALA A 121 4.53 0.47 -3.82
C ALA A 121 5.93 0.70 -3.27
N THR A 122 6.94 0.11 -3.89
CA THR A 122 8.32 0.55 -3.70
C THR A 122 8.61 1.65 -4.73
N LEU A 123 8.89 2.84 -4.23
CA LEU A 123 9.05 4.07 -5.01
C LEU A 123 10.52 4.48 -5.05
N ALA A 124 11.10 4.54 -6.25
CA ALA A 124 12.45 5.07 -6.47
C ALA A 124 12.37 6.56 -6.82
N PHE A 125 12.72 7.42 -5.87
CA PHE A 125 12.65 8.86 -5.99
C PHE A 125 13.90 9.47 -6.63
N SER A 126 13.68 10.57 -7.34
CA SER A 126 14.71 11.52 -7.77
C SER A 126 14.19 12.95 -7.62
N GLY A 127 14.98 13.81 -6.97
CA GLY A 127 14.66 15.22 -6.75
C GLY A 127 15.84 15.94 -6.08
N GLU A 128 16.05 17.22 -6.38
CA GLU A 128 17.09 18.06 -5.76
C GLU A 128 18.53 17.48 -5.79
N GLY A 129 18.83 16.67 -6.80
CA GLY A 129 20.13 15.99 -6.92
C GLY A 129 20.29 14.77 -6.00
N GLN A 130 19.24 14.38 -5.28
CA GLN A 130 19.19 13.20 -4.44
C GLN A 130 18.40 12.08 -5.13
N GLN A 131 18.71 10.84 -4.73
CA GLN A 131 17.98 9.64 -5.09
C GLN A 131 17.80 8.78 -3.84
N TRP A 132 16.60 8.25 -3.64
CA TRP A 132 16.30 7.36 -2.52
C TRP A 132 15.17 6.40 -2.89
N THR A 133 14.91 5.41 -2.05
CA THR A 133 13.82 4.46 -2.25
C THR A 133 13.01 4.36 -0.97
N GLU A 134 11.69 4.29 -1.11
CA GLU A 134 10.75 4.20 0.00
C GLU A 134 9.64 3.20 -0.32
N ASP A 135 9.27 2.37 0.66
CA ASP A 135 8.08 1.53 0.58
C ASP A 135 6.88 2.34 1.10
N THR A 136 5.94 2.63 0.19
CA THR A 136 4.83 3.54 0.44
C THR A 136 3.49 2.79 0.27
N PRO A 137 2.72 2.61 1.35
CA PRO A 137 1.31 2.26 1.25
C PRO A 137 0.52 3.40 0.60
N LEU A 138 -0.36 3.05 -0.33
CA LEU A 138 -1.31 3.97 -0.97
C LEU A 138 -2.72 3.44 -0.67
N THR A 139 -3.54 4.23 0.01
CA THR A 139 -4.90 3.80 0.41
C THR A 139 -5.95 4.77 -0.11
N LEU A 140 -6.94 4.25 -0.82
CA LEU A 140 -8.13 4.99 -1.21
C LEU A 140 -9.17 4.95 -0.10
N GLU A 141 -9.68 6.12 0.24
CA GLU A 141 -10.73 6.34 1.21
C GLU A 141 -11.88 7.14 0.58
N GLU A 142 -12.98 7.29 1.31
CA GLU A 142 -14.13 8.11 0.89
C GLU A 142 -14.59 7.81 -0.54
N ASN A 143 -14.78 6.52 -0.84
CA ASN A 143 -15.16 6.00 -2.16
C ASN A 143 -14.19 6.42 -3.28
N GLY A 144 -12.89 6.50 -2.98
CA GLY A 144 -11.84 6.85 -3.95
C GLY A 144 -11.67 8.35 -4.17
N ASN A 145 -12.28 9.20 -3.34
CA ASN A 145 -12.09 10.65 -3.39
C ASN A 145 -10.96 11.15 -2.50
N VAL A 146 -10.48 10.31 -1.60
CA VAL A 146 -9.28 10.57 -0.80
C VAL A 146 -8.24 9.50 -1.07
N LEU A 147 -6.98 9.94 -1.20
CA LEU A 147 -5.81 9.06 -1.23
C LEU A 147 -4.92 9.40 -0.04
N THR A 148 -4.62 8.41 0.80
CA THR A 148 -3.62 8.53 1.85
C THR A 148 -2.31 7.83 1.46
N ARG A 149 -1.21 8.42 1.89
CA ARG A 149 0.16 7.92 1.70
C ARG A 149 0.94 8.13 2.99
N VAL A 150 1.88 7.23 3.29
CA VAL A 150 2.87 7.47 4.35
C VAL A 150 4.13 8.05 3.74
N ALA A 151 4.65 9.13 4.33
CA ALA A 151 5.95 9.70 4.03
C ALA A 151 6.59 10.22 5.32
N ASP A 152 7.87 9.90 5.55
CA ASP A 152 8.61 10.31 6.76
C ASP A 152 7.88 9.94 8.07
N GLY A 153 7.18 8.80 8.07
CA GLY A 153 6.38 8.33 9.20
C GLY A 153 5.07 9.09 9.44
N GLN A 154 4.73 10.04 8.57
CA GLN A 154 3.48 10.80 8.62
C GLN A 154 2.50 10.31 7.56
N THR A 155 1.21 10.23 7.93
CA THR A 155 0.15 9.98 6.95
C THR A 155 -0.27 11.31 6.33
N LEU A 156 -0.04 11.44 5.02
CA LEU A 156 -0.51 12.53 4.19
C LEU A 156 -1.86 12.16 3.59
N ARG A 157 -2.84 13.08 3.64
CA ARG A 157 -4.19 12.90 3.10
C ARG A 157 -4.40 13.85 1.93
N TYR A 158 -4.65 13.31 0.74
CA TYR A 158 -4.89 14.07 -0.47
C TYR A 158 -6.35 13.93 -0.91
N THR A 159 -6.92 15.01 -1.44
CA THR A 159 -8.23 15.00 -2.09
C THR A 159 -8.06 14.89 -3.59
N ARG A 160 -8.91 14.11 -4.25
CA ARG A 160 -8.94 14.01 -5.71
C ARG A 160 -9.26 15.37 -6.32
N CYS A 161 -8.42 15.82 -7.25
CA CYS A 161 -8.72 17.02 -8.02
C CYS A 161 -9.75 16.69 -9.11
N ALA A 162 -10.62 17.66 -9.41
CA ALA A 162 -11.46 17.59 -10.60
C ALA A 162 -10.60 17.47 -11.87
N ALA A 163 -11.11 16.73 -12.85
CA ALA A 163 -10.50 16.58 -14.17
C ALA A 163 -10.57 17.88 -14.97
#